data_AF-A0A7X6SXY1-F1
#
_entry.id   AF-A0A7X6SXY1-F1
#
_cell.length_a   1.000
_cell.length_b   1.000
_cell.length_c   1.000
_cell.angle_alpha   90.00
_cell.angle_beta   90.00
_cell.angle_gamma   90.00
#
_symmetry.space_group_name_H-M   'P 1'
#
loop_
_entity.id
_entity.type
_entity.pdbx_description
1 polymer ?
#
loop_
_entity_poly.entity_id
_entity_poly.type
_entity_poly.pdbx_seq_one_letter_code
_entity_poly.pdbx_strand_id
1 'polypeptide(L)'
;MQFIKDDININFIGFRKKAYVLSFVLIALTVLLLIYRGGLRLGVDFSGGILIQVMMANPHPTSDIIDALPDSLKDSIVQEFGEKDRNEYLIRVQNPGIESEGLGEQVVNALTDKFGEPIELRSFDMVGPKVGSDLRDKASLAILYSILLIVIYISGRFELQWTKSIIMTVALVFVIFIASKLGVSKVWLSIIALIATLILLWVLNLRYALGAVVALVHDVVITLGAFALTNREASLTVVAALLTIIGYSLNDTIVIFD
;
A
#
# COMPACT_ATOMS: atom_id res chain seq x y z
N MET A 1 -26.87 10.76 -26.53
CA MET A 1 -26.79 11.98 -25.71
C MET A 1 -25.39 12.04 -25.13
N GLN A 2 -24.56 13.01 -25.54
CA GLN A 2 -23.28 13.23 -24.87
C GLN A 2 -23.57 13.86 -23.49
N PHE A 3 -23.14 13.20 -22.42
CA PHE A 3 -23.31 13.69 -21.05
C PHE A 3 -22.46 14.94 -20.75
N ILE A 4 -21.39 15.14 -21.52
CA ILE A 4 -20.46 16.27 -21.41
C ILE A 4 -20.56 17.04 -22.73
N LYS A 5 -20.84 18.35 -22.64
CA LYS A 5 -20.89 19.23 -23.82
C LYS A 5 -19.47 19.52 -24.30
N ASP A 6 -19.26 19.55 -25.61
CA ASP A 6 -17.93 19.74 -26.22
C ASP A 6 -17.33 21.14 -25.97
N ASP A 7 -18.15 22.14 -25.59
CA ASP A 7 -17.74 23.53 -25.28
C ASP A 7 -17.76 23.83 -23.77
N ILE A 8 -17.15 22.96 -22.97
CA ILE A 8 -16.98 23.21 -21.53
C ILE A 8 -15.60 23.82 -21.28
N ASN A 9 -15.58 25.12 -20.97
CA ASN A 9 -14.37 25.83 -20.60
C ASN A 9 -14.29 26.04 -19.08
N ILE A 10 -13.68 25.07 -18.38
CA ILE A 10 -13.43 25.15 -16.94
C ILE A 10 -12.05 25.77 -16.70
N ASN A 11 -11.99 26.83 -15.88
CA ASN A 11 -10.75 27.53 -15.55
C ASN A 11 -9.92 26.78 -14.48
N PHE A 12 -9.33 25.64 -14.83
CA PHE A 12 -8.46 24.85 -13.92
C PHE A 12 -7.28 25.67 -13.39
N ILE A 13 -6.68 26.51 -14.24
CA ILE A 13 -5.52 27.33 -13.88
C ILE A 13 -5.86 28.36 -12.79
N GLY A 14 -7.07 28.93 -12.82
CA GLY A 14 -7.55 29.86 -11.79
C GLY A 14 -7.72 29.21 -10.42
N PHE A 15 -8.07 27.92 -10.37
CA PHE A 15 -8.28 27.18 -9.12
C PHE A 15 -7.01 26.53 -8.55
N ARG A 16 -5.89 26.51 -9.30
CA ARG A 16 -4.67 25.77 -8.93
C ARG A 16 -4.16 26.05 -7.51
N LYS A 17 -4.18 27.32 -7.06
CA LYS A 17 -3.68 27.69 -5.71
C LYS A 17 -4.54 27.08 -4.61
N LYS A 18 -5.87 27.06 -4.80
CA LYS A 18 -6.80 26.44 -3.85
C LYS A 18 -6.61 24.92 -3.82
N ALA A 19 -6.44 24.30 -4.99
CA ALA A 19 -6.15 22.88 -5.10
C ALA A 19 -4.83 22.50 -4.41
N TYR A 20 -3.75 23.25 -4.63
CA TYR A 20 -2.47 23.01 -3.96
C TYR A 20 -2.55 23.12 -2.45
N VAL A 21 -3.27 24.11 -1.91
CA VAL A 21 -3.47 24.23 -0.47
C VAL A 21 -4.25 23.04 0.08
N LEU A 22 -5.33 22.63 -0.58
CA LEU A 22 -6.11 21.45 -0.18
C LEU A 22 -5.25 20.18 -0.17
N SER A 23 -4.52 19.92 -1.25
CA SER A 23 -3.59 18.80 -1.38
C SER A 23 -2.52 18.80 -0.28
N PHE A 24 -1.91 19.95 -0.01
CA PHE A 24 -0.90 20.07 1.04
C PHE A 24 -1.48 19.78 2.43
N VAL A 25 -2.68 20.28 2.73
CA VAL A 25 -3.38 19.98 3.99
C VAL A 25 -3.67 18.48 4.10
N LEU A 26 -4.16 17.83 3.05
CA LEU A 26 -4.45 16.40 3.06
C LEU A 26 -3.19 15.54 3.26
N ILE A 27 -2.09 15.91 2.60
CA ILE A 27 -0.77 15.28 2.81
C ILE A 27 -0.31 15.46 4.26
N ALA A 28 -0.38 16.69 4.79
CA ALA A 28 0.04 16.98 6.16
C ALA A 28 -0.78 16.19 7.19
N LEU A 29 -2.10 16.16 7.04
CA LEU A 29 -2.99 15.36 7.90
C LEU A 29 -2.67 13.87 7.81
N THR A 30 -2.37 13.37 6.61
CA THR A 30 -1.96 11.98 6.42
C THR A 30 -0.65 11.67 7.14
N VAL A 31 0.37 12.51 6.98
CA VAL A 31 1.67 12.32 7.64
C VAL A 31 1.52 12.38 9.16
N LEU A 32 0.76 13.34 9.68
CA LEU A 32 0.46 13.44 11.12
C LEU A 32 -0.27 12.20 11.64
N LEU A 33 -1.25 11.70 10.90
CA LEU A 33 -1.98 10.48 11.26
C LEU A 33 -1.05 9.27 11.30
N LEU A 34 -0.17 9.11 10.31
CA LEU A 34 0.79 8.02 10.26
C LEU A 34 1.79 8.10 11.42
N ILE A 35 2.28 9.30 11.76
CA ILE A 35 3.14 9.49 12.94
C ILE A 35 2.40 9.13 14.22
N TYR A 36 1.18 9.63 14.40
CA TYR A 36 0.35 9.37 15.59
C TYR A 36 0.06 7.87 15.78
N ARG A 37 -0.16 7.13 14.70
CA ARG A 37 -0.41 5.67 14.74
C ARG A 37 0.86 4.82 14.78
N GLY A 38 2.06 5.41 14.67
CA GLY A 38 3.31 4.67 14.59
C GLY A 38 3.56 3.98 13.24
N GLY A 39 2.89 4.44 12.17
CA GLY A 39 3.02 3.94 10.80
C GLY A 39 1.75 3.27 10.27
N LEU A 40 1.90 2.60 9.12
CA LEU A 40 0.85 1.75 8.55
C LEU A 40 0.77 0.44 9.34
N ARG A 41 -0.45 -0.07 9.53
CA ARG A 41 -0.65 -1.43 10.07
C ARG A 41 -0.23 -2.43 9.02
N LEU A 42 0.88 -3.11 9.26
CA LEU A 42 1.43 -4.10 8.35
C LEU A 42 0.68 -5.43 8.50
N GLY A 43 0.18 -5.95 7.39
CA GLY A 43 -0.47 -7.26 7.32
C GLY A 43 0.49 -8.42 7.57
N VAL A 44 -0.08 -9.61 7.63
CA VAL A 44 0.67 -10.86 7.88
C VAL A 44 1.76 -11.11 6.84
N ASP A 45 1.54 -10.69 5.59
CA ASP A 45 2.55 -10.77 4.52
C ASP A 45 3.86 -10.04 4.86
N PHE A 46 3.83 -9.04 5.75
CA PHE A 46 4.99 -8.23 6.11
C PHE A 46 5.43 -8.41 7.56
N SER A 47 4.47 -8.61 8.46
CA SER A 47 4.72 -8.80 9.90
C SER A 47 5.01 -10.26 10.27
N GLY A 48 4.60 -11.21 9.43
CA GLY A 48 4.48 -12.62 9.78
C GLY A 48 3.23 -12.87 10.66
N GLY A 49 2.83 -14.14 10.76
CA GLY A 49 1.65 -14.56 11.50
C GLY A 49 0.82 -15.62 10.77
N ILE A 50 -0.37 -15.87 11.31
CA ILE A 50 -1.31 -16.88 10.81
C ILE A 50 -2.61 -16.19 10.42
N LEU A 51 -3.11 -16.49 9.23
CA LEU A 51 -4.42 -16.08 8.74
C LEU A 51 -5.30 -17.31 8.60
N ILE A 52 -6.46 -17.26 9.22
CA ILE A 52 -7.48 -18.30 9.16
C ILE A 52 -8.72 -17.63 8.56
N GLN A 53 -9.13 -18.08 7.38
CA GLN A 53 -10.33 -17.59 6.71
C GLN A 53 -11.45 -18.60 6.90
N VAL A 54 -12.54 -18.17 7.50
CA VAL A 54 -13.72 -18.98 7.76
C VAL A 54 -14.93 -18.37 7.07
N MET A 55 -15.82 -19.21 6.56
CA MET A 55 -17.13 -18.82 6.06
C MET A 55 -18.20 -19.37 6.99
N MET A 56 -19.12 -18.50 7.37
CA MET A 56 -20.24 -18.78 8.26
C MET A 56 -21.56 -18.78 7.49
N ALA A 57 -22.58 -19.45 8.02
CA ALA A 57 -23.90 -19.46 7.39
C ALA A 57 -24.63 -18.13 7.64
N ASN A 58 -24.50 -17.58 8.85
CA ASN A 58 -25.14 -16.34 9.26
C ASN A 58 -24.10 -15.24 9.57
N PRO A 59 -24.47 -13.95 9.41
CA PRO A 59 -23.61 -12.84 9.80
C PRO A 59 -23.54 -12.75 11.33
N HIS A 60 -22.33 -12.79 11.87
CA HIS A 60 -22.02 -12.57 13.28
C HIS A 60 -21.16 -11.31 13.48
N PRO A 61 -21.38 -10.55 14.56
CA PRO A 61 -20.47 -9.48 14.96
C PRO A 61 -19.05 -10.02 15.20
N THR A 62 -18.02 -9.27 14.80
CA THR A 62 -16.62 -9.69 14.97
C THR A 62 -16.23 -9.87 16.44
N SER A 63 -16.87 -9.16 17.37
CA SER A 63 -16.71 -9.35 18.82
C SER A 63 -17.10 -10.75 19.27
N ASP A 64 -18.21 -11.26 18.74
CA ASP A 64 -18.75 -12.55 19.17
C ASP A 64 -17.87 -13.70 18.68
N ILE A 65 -17.26 -13.51 17.51
CA ILE A 65 -16.25 -14.41 16.94
C ILE A 65 -15.00 -14.42 17.82
N ILE A 66 -14.49 -13.24 18.23
CA ILE A 66 -13.34 -13.16 19.16
C ILE A 66 -13.64 -13.88 20.47
N ASP A 67 -14.83 -13.65 21.04
CA ASP A 67 -15.27 -14.28 22.29
C ASP A 67 -15.48 -15.80 22.15
N ALA A 68 -15.56 -16.33 20.93
CA ALA A 68 -15.67 -17.76 20.67
C ALA A 68 -14.31 -18.45 20.62
N LEU A 69 -13.25 -17.68 20.38
CA LEU A 69 -11.92 -18.23 20.25
C LEU A 69 -11.41 -18.74 21.61
N PRO A 70 -10.56 -19.78 21.59
CA PRO A 70 -9.83 -20.23 22.78
C PRO A 70 -9.07 -19.07 23.44
N ASP A 71 -8.82 -19.15 24.75
CA ASP A 71 -8.11 -18.10 25.49
C ASP A 71 -6.73 -17.76 24.89
N SER A 72 -6.05 -18.75 24.31
CA SER A 72 -4.77 -18.56 23.60
C SER A 72 -4.86 -17.68 22.35
N LEU A 73 -6.06 -17.52 21.79
CA LEU A 73 -6.34 -16.82 20.54
C LEU A 73 -7.18 -15.55 20.72
N LYS A 74 -7.53 -15.15 21.96
CA LYS A 74 -8.35 -13.95 22.21
C LYS A 74 -7.69 -12.63 21.80
N ASP A 75 -6.37 -12.59 21.70
CA ASP A 75 -5.62 -11.43 21.17
C ASP A 75 -5.62 -11.36 19.63
N SER A 76 -6.36 -12.26 18.96
CA SER A 76 -6.49 -12.28 17.51
C SER A 76 -7.31 -11.11 17.00
N ILE A 77 -7.00 -10.65 15.79
CA ILE A 77 -7.79 -9.63 15.10
C ILE A 77 -8.77 -10.34 14.16
N VAL A 78 -10.06 -10.07 14.33
CA VAL A 78 -11.12 -10.56 13.42
C VAL A 78 -11.62 -9.42 12.56
N GLN A 79 -11.70 -9.67 11.25
CA GLN A 79 -12.22 -8.72 10.26
C GLN A 79 -13.19 -9.44 9.33
N GLU A 80 -14.26 -8.74 8.93
CA GLU A 80 -15.09 -9.19 7.81
C GLU A 80 -14.25 -9.18 6.52
N PHE A 81 -14.41 -10.21 5.70
CA PHE A 81 -13.69 -10.40 4.45
C PHE A 81 -14.68 -10.63 3.30
N GLY A 82 -14.31 -10.20 2.09
CA GLY A 82 -15.14 -10.40 0.91
C GLY A 82 -16.38 -9.50 0.83
N GLU A 83 -17.42 -10.00 0.15
CA GLU A 83 -18.70 -9.30 -0.03
C GLU A 83 -19.63 -9.56 1.16
N LYS A 84 -20.49 -8.58 1.49
CA LYS A 84 -21.37 -8.62 2.67
C LYS A 84 -22.32 -9.83 2.71
N ASP A 85 -22.61 -10.44 1.58
CA ASP A 85 -23.55 -11.55 1.48
C ASP A 85 -22.89 -12.92 1.72
N ARG A 86 -21.55 -12.98 1.81
CA ARG A 86 -20.82 -14.25 1.95
C ARG A 86 -20.46 -14.63 3.38
N ASN A 87 -20.67 -13.72 4.35
CA ASN A 87 -20.38 -13.96 5.78
C ASN A 87 -18.99 -14.59 5.99
N GLU A 88 -17.98 -14.06 5.28
CA GLU A 88 -16.60 -14.51 5.40
C GLU A 88 -15.86 -13.67 6.43
N TYR A 89 -15.05 -14.32 7.25
CA TYR A 89 -14.27 -13.69 8.31
C TYR A 89 -12.81 -14.10 8.21
N LEU A 90 -11.93 -13.13 8.41
CA LEU A 90 -10.49 -13.32 8.48
C LEU A 90 -10.05 -13.18 9.93
N ILE A 91 -9.58 -14.27 10.51
CA ILE A 91 -9.06 -14.35 11.87
C ILE A 91 -7.54 -14.35 11.78
N ARG A 92 -6.91 -13.36 12.41
CA ARG A 92 -5.46 -13.22 12.43
C ARG A 92 -4.89 -13.51 13.79
N VAL A 93 -4.01 -14.49 13.84
CA VAL A 93 -3.26 -14.83 15.04
C VAL A 93 -1.91 -14.12 15.01
N GLN A 94 -1.69 -13.24 15.97
CA GLN A 94 -0.47 -12.42 16.08
C GLN A 94 0.61 -13.06 16.96
N ASN A 95 0.32 -14.19 17.60
CA ASN A 95 1.25 -14.83 18.54
C ASN A 95 2.13 -15.87 17.81
N PRO A 96 3.43 -15.57 17.59
CA PRO A 96 4.34 -16.45 16.85
C PRO A 96 4.76 -17.72 17.62
N GLY A 97 4.37 -17.86 18.89
CA GLY A 97 4.68 -19.03 19.71
C GLY A 97 3.63 -20.15 19.66
N ILE A 98 2.52 -19.96 18.92
CA ILE A 98 1.46 -20.96 18.83
C ILE A 98 1.80 -21.96 17.73
N GLU A 99 1.75 -23.25 18.07
CA GLU A 99 1.91 -24.31 17.08
C GLU A 99 0.84 -24.21 16.00
N SER A 100 1.32 -24.18 14.76
CA SER A 100 0.55 -24.08 13.53
C SER A 100 -0.39 -25.25 13.28
N GLU A 101 0.00 -26.41 13.81
CA GLU A 101 -0.57 -27.69 13.46
C GLU A 101 -1.92 -27.88 14.15
N GLY A 102 -2.97 -28.14 13.38
CA GLY A 102 -4.34 -28.28 13.89
C GLY A 102 -5.01 -26.98 14.34
N LEU A 103 -4.36 -25.82 14.26
CA LEU A 103 -4.93 -24.55 14.72
C LEU A 103 -6.20 -24.16 13.96
N GLY A 104 -6.23 -24.40 12.65
CA GLY A 104 -7.42 -24.15 11.83
C GLY A 104 -8.62 -24.98 12.29
N GLU A 105 -8.42 -26.26 12.61
CA GLU A 105 -9.47 -27.14 13.11
C GLU A 105 -9.94 -26.73 14.51
N GLN A 106 -9.01 -26.35 15.40
CA GLN A 106 -9.36 -25.83 16.73
C GLN A 106 -10.28 -24.61 16.65
N VAL A 107 -10.00 -23.69 15.72
CA VAL A 107 -10.83 -22.50 15.49
C VAL A 107 -12.20 -22.88 14.93
N VAL A 108 -12.27 -23.76 13.93
CA VAL A 108 -13.54 -24.24 13.36
C VAL A 108 -14.40 -24.91 14.43
N ASN A 109 -13.81 -25.78 15.25
CA ASN A 109 -14.53 -26.49 16.31
C ASN A 109 -15.06 -25.51 17.37
N ALA A 110 -14.23 -24.59 17.86
CA ALA A 110 -14.64 -23.61 18.86
C ALA A 110 -15.79 -22.71 18.37
N LEU A 111 -15.75 -22.31 17.11
CA LEU A 111 -16.81 -21.50 16.52
C LEU A 111 -18.08 -22.34 16.27
N THR A 112 -17.95 -23.60 15.84
CA THR A 112 -19.09 -24.51 15.63
C THR A 112 -19.81 -24.79 16.95
N ASP A 113 -19.05 -25.01 18.03
CA ASP A 113 -19.57 -25.26 19.37
C ASP A 113 -20.36 -24.05 19.93
N LYS A 114 -19.92 -22.82 19.61
CA LYS A 114 -20.59 -21.60 20.09
C LYS A 114 -21.83 -21.23 19.28
N PHE A 115 -21.75 -21.31 17.96
CA PHE A 115 -22.81 -20.81 17.07
C PHE A 115 -23.77 -21.90 16.59
N GLY A 116 -23.40 -23.18 16.72
CA GLY A 116 -24.26 -24.31 16.36
C GLY A 116 -24.54 -24.43 14.86
N GLU A 117 -23.71 -23.80 14.02
CA GLU A 117 -23.82 -23.80 12.56
C GLU A 117 -22.56 -24.37 11.91
N PRO A 118 -22.65 -24.92 10.67
CA PRO A 118 -21.49 -25.42 9.96
C PRO A 118 -20.56 -24.27 9.57
N ILE A 119 -19.27 -24.41 9.89
CA ILE A 119 -18.24 -23.42 9.55
C ILE A 119 -17.28 -24.03 8.55
N GLU A 120 -17.14 -23.36 7.41
CA GLU A 120 -16.24 -23.81 6.35
C GLU A 120 -14.89 -23.10 6.47
N LEU A 121 -13.81 -23.86 6.65
CA LEU A 121 -12.45 -23.32 6.54
C LEU A 121 -12.13 -23.09 5.06
N ARG A 122 -11.99 -21.82 4.66
CA ARG A 122 -11.68 -21.42 3.29
C ARG A 122 -10.18 -21.39 3.01
N SER A 123 -9.41 -20.85 3.95
CA SER A 123 -7.96 -20.76 3.84
C SER A 123 -7.30 -20.82 5.21
N PHE A 124 -6.09 -21.39 5.23
CA PHE A 124 -5.17 -21.32 6.36
C PHE A 124 -3.80 -20.96 5.82
N ASP A 125 -3.39 -19.72 6.01
CA ASP A 125 -2.14 -19.17 5.50
C ASP A 125 -1.19 -18.84 6.64
N MET A 126 0.05 -19.31 6.55
CA MET A 126 1.09 -19.02 7.52
C MET A 126 2.29 -18.35 6.86
N VAL A 127 2.69 -17.20 7.40
CA VAL A 127 3.88 -16.48 6.96
C VAL A 127 4.86 -16.36 8.12
N GLY A 128 6.03 -16.96 7.95
CA GLY A 128 7.11 -16.83 8.94
C GLY A 128 7.68 -15.40 8.97
N PRO A 129 8.17 -14.89 10.13
CA PRO A 129 8.70 -13.53 10.25
C PRO A 129 9.84 -13.21 9.27
N LYS A 130 10.66 -14.21 8.93
CA LYS A 130 11.75 -14.04 7.97
C LYS A 130 11.24 -13.88 6.54
N VAL A 131 10.18 -14.61 6.16
CA VAL A 131 9.55 -14.47 4.84
C VAL A 131 8.84 -13.12 4.76
N GLY A 132 8.15 -12.71 5.83
CA GLY A 132 7.46 -11.42 5.87
C GLY A 132 8.39 -10.22 5.69
N SER A 133 9.54 -10.23 6.37
CA SER A 133 10.55 -9.17 6.17
C SER A 133 11.13 -9.14 4.74
N ASP A 134 11.35 -10.29 4.12
CA ASP A 134 11.83 -10.36 2.72
C ASP A 134 10.75 -9.86 1.72
N LEU A 135 9.49 -10.22 1.95
CA LEU A 135 8.36 -9.74 1.14
C LEU A 135 8.19 -8.22 1.28
N ARG A 136 8.36 -7.66 2.47
CA ARG A 136 8.33 -6.21 2.71
C ARG A 136 9.44 -5.50 1.93
N ASP A 137 10.66 -6.05 1.97
CA ASP A 137 11.78 -5.50 1.24
C ASP A 137 11.52 -5.53 -0.28
N LYS A 138 11.05 -6.66 -0.81
CA LYS A 138 10.68 -6.81 -2.23
C LYS A 138 9.57 -5.84 -2.65
N ALA A 139 8.53 -5.71 -1.84
CA ALA A 139 7.42 -4.80 -2.10
C ALA A 139 7.89 -3.33 -2.16
N SER A 140 8.73 -2.91 -1.20
CA SER A 140 9.27 -1.55 -1.19
C SER A 140 10.14 -1.25 -2.42
N LEU A 141 10.97 -2.22 -2.85
CA LEU A 141 11.80 -2.10 -4.04
C LEU A 141 10.98 -2.12 -5.34
N ALA A 142 9.90 -2.89 -5.40
CA ALA A 142 8.99 -2.89 -6.56
C ALA A 142 8.36 -1.50 -6.78
N ILE A 143 7.88 -0.85 -5.72
CA ILE A 143 7.35 0.53 -5.82
C ILE A 143 8.45 1.49 -6.26
N LEU A 144 9.65 1.39 -5.68
CA LEU A 144 10.78 2.23 -6.07
C LEU A 144 11.10 2.05 -7.56
N TYR A 145 11.32 0.83 -8.04
CA TYR A 145 11.67 0.57 -9.43
C TYR A 145 10.55 0.99 -10.40
N SER A 146 9.29 0.84 -10.00
CA SER A 146 8.15 1.36 -10.77
C SER A 146 8.29 2.87 -10.98
N ILE A 147 8.46 3.64 -9.91
CA ILE A 147 8.63 5.10 -9.99
C ILE A 147 9.87 5.47 -10.83
N LEU A 148 10.98 4.75 -10.68
CA LEU A 148 12.20 5.03 -11.45
C LEU A 148 12.03 4.79 -12.95
N LEU A 149 11.38 3.68 -13.33
CA LEU A 149 11.07 3.40 -14.74
C LEU A 149 10.16 4.47 -15.33
N ILE A 150 9.17 4.92 -14.56
CA ILE A 150 8.27 6.01 -14.95
C ILE A 150 9.05 7.31 -15.18
N VAL A 151 9.96 7.66 -14.27
CA VAL A 151 10.79 8.86 -14.42
C VAL A 151 11.65 8.80 -15.67
N ILE A 152 12.31 7.68 -15.91
CA ILE A 152 13.14 7.47 -17.11
C ILE A 152 12.29 7.63 -18.36
N TYR A 153 11.11 6.99 -18.39
CA TYR A 153 10.16 7.07 -19.49
C TYR A 153 9.70 8.50 -19.75
N ILE A 154 9.19 9.21 -18.75
CA ILE A 154 8.66 10.58 -18.92
C ILE A 154 9.77 11.54 -19.37
N SER A 155 10.94 11.45 -18.74
CA SER A 155 12.09 12.29 -19.09
C SER A 155 12.58 12.05 -20.53
N GLY A 156 12.51 10.81 -21.02
CA GLY A 156 12.83 10.48 -22.41
C GLY A 156 11.75 10.91 -23.40
N ARG A 157 10.48 10.60 -23.11
CA ARG A 157 9.34 10.78 -24.04
C ARG A 157 8.84 12.22 -24.15
N PHE A 158 8.77 12.96 -23.05
CA PHE A 158 8.15 14.30 -23.02
C PHE A 158 9.18 15.41 -23.01
N GLU A 159 10.34 15.19 -22.40
CA GLU A 159 11.38 16.22 -22.37
C GLU A 159 12.42 16.08 -23.47
N LEU A 160 12.44 14.94 -24.19
CA LEU A 160 13.44 14.58 -25.21
C LEU A 160 14.90 14.64 -24.68
N GLN A 161 15.08 14.58 -23.36
CA GLN A 161 16.37 14.76 -22.68
C GLN A 161 16.97 13.43 -22.21
N TRP A 162 17.01 12.43 -23.11
CA TRP A 162 17.53 11.09 -22.83
C TRP A 162 18.89 11.08 -22.13
N THR A 163 19.80 11.99 -22.51
CA THR A 163 21.11 12.14 -21.88
C THR A 163 20.99 12.46 -20.38
N LYS A 164 20.11 13.38 -20.00
CA LYS A 164 19.93 13.74 -18.59
C LYS A 164 19.27 12.61 -17.80
N SER A 165 18.33 11.88 -18.40
CA SER A 165 17.72 10.70 -17.78
C SER A 165 18.75 9.61 -17.47
N ILE A 166 19.70 9.38 -18.38
CA ILE A 166 20.80 8.43 -18.18
C ILE A 166 21.72 8.91 -17.05
N ILE A 167 22.14 10.18 -17.07
CA ILE A 167 22.97 10.78 -16.02
C ILE A 167 22.29 10.66 -14.66
N MET A 168 20.99 10.99 -14.58
CA MET A 168 20.19 10.86 -13.38
C MET A 168 20.16 9.41 -12.87
N THR A 169 19.94 8.44 -13.76
CA THR A 169 19.86 7.02 -13.41
C THR A 169 21.19 6.54 -12.82
N VAL A 170 22.31 6.89 -13.45
CA VAL A 170 23.66 6.55 -12.96
C VAL A 170 23.93 7.20 -11.60
N ALA A 171 23.59 8.48 -11.45
CA ALA A 171 23.74 9.20 -10.19
C ALA A 171 22.89 8.57 -9.07
N LEU A 172 21.67 8.16 -9.37
CA LEU A 172 20.78 7.51 -8.42
C LEU A 172 21.28 6.13 -8.00
N VAL A 173 21.75 5.31 -8.96
CA VAL A 173 22.37 4.02 -8.67
C VAL A 173 23.57 4.20 -7.74
N PHE A 174 24.37 5.25 -7.96
CA PHE A 174 25.50 5.58 -7.08
C PHE A 174 25.05 5.97 -5.67
N VAL A 175 24.02 6.81 -5.53
CA VAL A 175 23.43 7.17 -4.23
C VAL A 175 22.91 5.93 -3.50
N ILE A 176 22.18 5.06 -4.20
CA ILE A 176 21.65 3.80 -3.67
C ILE A 176 22.80 2.88 -3.23
N PHE A 177 23.84 2.77 -4.03
CA PHE A 177 25.02 1.97 -3.71
C PHE A 177 25.69 2.45 -2.43
N ILE A 178 25.94 3.75 -2.28
CA ILE A 178 26.50 4.34 -1.06
C ILE A 178 25.56 4.07 0.13
N ALA A 179 24.26 4.37 0.01
CA ALA A 179 23.30 4.15 1.09
C ALA A 179 23.23 2.68 1.52
N SER A 180 23.37 1.74 0.58
CA SER A 180 23.39 0.30 0.86
C SER A 180 24.63 -0.13 1.65
N LYS A 181 25.78 0.52 1.43
CA LYS A 181 27.02 0.27 2.17
C LYS A 181 26.98 0.79 3.60
N LEU A 182 26.14 1.79 3.88
CA LEU A 182 25.93 2.34 5.21
C LEU A 182 25.03 1.47 6.11
N GLY A 183 24.63 0.28 5.66
CA GLY A 183 23.80 -0.63 6.45
C GLY A 183 22.34 -0.19 6.60
N VAL A 184 21.88 0.72 5.75
CA VAL A 184 20.49 1.22 5.76
C VAL A 184 19.54 0.10 5.30
N SER A 185 18.42 -0.10 6.02
CA SER A 185 17.38 -1.07 5.62
C SER A 185 16.81 -0.76 4.22
N LYS A 186 16.29 -1.77 3.51
CA LYS A 186 15.78 -1.60 2.13
C LYS A 186 14.59 -0.62 2.05
N VAL A 187 13.74 -0.59 3.07
CA VAL A 187 12.64 0.37 3.17
C VAL A 187 13.15 1.80 3.23
N TRP A 188 14.11 2.08 4.13
CA TRP A 188 14.72 3.41 4.24
C TRP A 188 15.53 3.79 2.99
N LEU A 189 16.20 2.84 2.36
CA LEU A 189 16.89 3.04 1.09
C LEU A 189 15.91 3.49 -0.01
N SER A 190 14.69 2.93 -0.05
CA SER A 190 13.66 3.35 -1.01
C SER A 190 13.19 4.78 -0.78
N ILE A 191 13.07 5.22 0.49
CA ILE A 191 12.74 6.61 0.83
C ILE A 191 13.88 7.55 0.41
N ILE A 192 15.12 7.20 0.73
CA ILE A 192 16.31 7.99 0.33
C ILE A 192 16.38 8.11 -1.19
N ALA A 193 16.15 7.00 -1.91
CA ALA A 193 16.16 6.99 -3.36
C ALA A 193 15.06 7.89 -3.93
N LEU A 194 13.84 7.84 -3.40
CA LEU A 194 12.74 8.73 -3.84
C LEU A 194 13.09 10.22 -3.63
N ILE A 195 13.65 10.57 -2.47
CA ILE A 195 14.09 11.95 -2.18
C ILE A 195 15.21 12.36 -3.14
N ALA A 196 16.21 11.50 -3.34
CA ALA A 196 17.30 11.73 -4.27
C ALA A 196 16.79 11.90 -5.70
N THR A 197 15.80 11.12 -6.13
CA THR A 197 15.14 11.28 -7.44
C THR A 197 14.51 12.67 -7.57
N LEU A 198 13.73 13.12 -6.59
CA LEU A 198 13.12 14.46 -6.61
C LEU A 198 14.18 15.58 -6.70
N ILE A 199 15.26 15.47 -5.91
CA ILE A 199 16.38 16.43 -5.93
C ILE A 199 17.06 16.43 -7.30
N LEU A 200 17.38 15.26 -7.86
CA LEU A 200 18.04 15.14 -9.16
C LEU A 200 17.16 15.68 -10.29
N LEU A 201 15.85 15.40 -10.26
CA LEU A 201 14.89 15.94 -11.22
C LEU A 201 14.88 17.47 -11.20
N TRP A 202 14.90 18.05 -10.00
CA TRP A 202 14.97 19.50 -9.84
C TRP A 202 16.30 20.08 -10.34
N VAL A 203 17.44 19.49 -9.95
CA VAL A 203 18.79 19.93 -10.37
C VAL A 203 18.99 19.84 -11.88
N LEU A 204 18.49 18.79 -12.52
CA LEU A 204 18.63 18.57 -13.96
C LEU A 204 17.62 19.37 -14.81
N ASN A 205 16.72 20.12 -14.16
CA ASN A 205 15.61 20.86 -14.76
C ASN A 205 14.63 19.97 -15.53
N LEU A 206 14.37 18.76 -15.03
CA LEU A 206 13.43 17.82 -15.62
C LEU A 206 12.00 18.09 -15.13
N ARG A 207 11.35 19.11 -15.69
CA ARG A 207 10.09 19.69 -15.17
C ARG A 207 8.87 18.77 -15.33
N TYR A 208 8.76 18.06 -16.44
CA TYR A 208 7.63 17.14 -16.69
C TYR A 208 7.74 15.92 -15.79
N ALA A 209 8.95 15.34 -15.69
CA ALA A 209 9.19 14.22 -14.79
C ALA A 209 9.03 14.61 -13.31
N LEU A 210 9.49 15.80 -12.91
CA LEU A 210 9.26 16.31 -11.56
C LEU A 210 7.77 16.46 -11.25
N GLY A 211 6.99 17.05 -12.17
CA GLY A 211 5.54 17.18 -12.02
C GLY A 211 4.84 15.83 -11.89
N ALA A 212 5.18 14.87 -12.73
CA ALA A 212 4.63 13.52 -12.70
C ALA A 212 4.93 12.79 -11.38
N VAL A 213 6.18 12.82 -10.90
CA VAL A 213 6.54 12.16 -9.63
C VAL A 213 5.86 12.82 -8.44
N VAL A 214 5.77 14.15 -8.41
CA VAL A 214 5.08 14.86 -7.32
C VAL A 214 3.59 14.51 -7.30
N ALA A 215 2.94 14.40 -8.47
CA ALA A 215 1.55 13.95 -8.57
C ALA A 215 1.38 12.51 -8.07
N LEU A 216 2.26 11.59 -8.49
CA LEU A 216 2.25 10.20 -8.03
C LEU A 216 2.46 10.08 -6.51
N VAL A 217 3.42 10.83 -5.95
CA VAL A 217 3.67 10.85 -4.51
C VAL A 217 2.44 11.39 -3.77
N HIS A 218 1.78 12.43 -4.29
CA HIS A 218 0.53 12.95 -3.73
C HIS A 218 -0.56 11.87 -3.68
N ASP A 219 -0.83 11.19 -4.79
CA ASP A 219 -1.90 10.20 -4.88
C ASP A 219 -1.63 8.98 -3.98
N VAL A 220 -0.38 8.51 -3.96
CA VAL A 220 0.04 7.40 -3.10
C VAL A 220 -0.04 7.79 -1.62
N VAL A 221 0.40 8.99 -1.24
CA VAL A 221 0.33 9.43 0.16
C VAL A 221 -1.14 9.54 0.61
N ILE A 222 -2.01 10.17 -0.17
CA ILE A 222 -3.42 10.33 0.22
C ILE A 222 -4.13 8.97 0.31
N THR A 223 -3.86 8.05 -0.61
CA THR A 223 -4.42 6.69 -0.56
C THR A 223 -3.93 5.94 0.68
N LEU A 224 -2.64 6.01 1.03
CA LEU A 224 -2.12 5.46 2.28
C LEU A 224 -2.77 6.12 3.52
N GLY A 225 -3.08 7.41 3.47
CA GLY A 225 -3.83 8.11 4.51
C GLY A 225 -5.24 7.56 4.70
N ALA A 226 -5.95 7.25 3.61
CA ALA A 226 -7.26 6.62 3.69
C ALA A 226 -7.20 5.19 4.29
N PHE A 227 -6.17 4.41 3.94
CA PHE A 227 -5.90 3.11 4.56
C PHE A 227 -5.63 3.25 6.06
N ALA A 228 -4.80 4.22 6.43
CA ALA A 228 -4.50 4.52 7.83
C ALA A 228 -5.77 4.94 8.58
N LEU A 229 -6.62 5.81 8.04
CA LEU A 229 -7.88 6.24 8.67
C LEU A 229 -8.82 5.07 8.94
N THR A 230 -9.03 4.21 7.93
CA THR A 230 -9.93 3.06 7.98
C THR A 230 -9.38 1.88 8.77
N ASN A 231 -8.20 2.02 9.38
CA ASN A 231 -7.53 0.98 10.15
C ASN A 231 -7.23 -0.30 9.36
N ARG A 232 -7.18 -0.18 8.03
CA ARG A 232 -6.92 -1.29 7.12
C ARG A 232 -5.44 -1.65 7.08
N GLU A 233 -5.24 -2.91 6.78
CA GLU A 233 -3.98 -3.62 6.72
C GLU A 233 -3.26 -3.33 5.41
N ALA A 234 -1.96 -3.02 5.45
CA ALA A 234 -1.12 -3.01 4.27
C ALA A 234 -0.65 -4.44 3.99
N SER A 235 -1.19 -5.07 2.95
CA SER A 235 -0.81 -6.40 2.47
C SER A 235 -0.13 -6.31 1.09
N LEU A 236 0.33 -7.45 0.54
CA LEU A 236 0.82 -7.50 -0.84
C LEU A 236 -0.26 -7.09 -1.85
N THR A 237 -1.53 -7.40 -1.56
CA THR A 237 -2.68 -6.96 -2.37
C THR A 237 -2.79 -5.43 -2.40
N VAL A 238 -2.55 -4.76 -1.27
CA VAL A 238 -2.55 -3.30 -1.20
C VAL A 238 -1.38 -2.73 -2.01
N VAL A 239 -0.20 -3.35 -1.94
CA VAL A 239 0.95 -2.95 -2.77
C VAL A 239 0.64 -3.08 -4.27
N ALA A 240 0.01 -4.19 -4.68
CA ALA A 240 -0.44 -4.37 -6.05
C ALA A 240 -1.45 -3.29 -6.48
N ALA A 241 -2.44 -3.00 -5.63
CA ALA A 241 -3.42 -1.94 -5.87
C ALA A 241 -2.76 -0.55 -5.99
N LEU A 242 -1.75 -0.25 -5.16
CA LEU A 242 -0.99 1.00 -5.25
C LEU A 242 -0.22 1.09 -6.57
N LEU A 243 0.42 0.01 -7.02
CA LEU A 243 1.08 -0.04 -8.33
C LEU A 243 0.09 0.18 -9.48
N THR A 244 -1.12 -0.37 -9.37
CA THR A 244 -2.21 -0.11 -10.33
C THR A 244 -2.64 1.35 -10.34
N ILE A 245 -2.82 1.97 -9.16
CA ILE A 245 -3.14 3.39 -9.03
C ILE A 245 -2.04 4.26 -9.63
N ILE A 246 -0.77 3.94 -9.38
CA ILE A 246 0.38 4.62 -9.99
C ILE A 246 0.29 4.55 -11.53
N GLY A 247 -0.05 3.37 -12.08
CA GLY A 247 -0.21 3.20 -13.52
C GLY A 247 -1.33 4.06 -14.12
N TYR A 248 -2.51 4.09 -13.48
CA TYR A 248 -3.63 4.91 -13.94
C TYR A 248 -3.37 6.42 -13.78
N SER A 249 -2.84 6.86 -12.63
CA SER A 249 -2.49 8.27 -12.39
C SER A 249 -1.42 8.77 -13.36
N LEU A 250 -0.45 7.90 -13.71
CA LEU A 250 0.52 8.19 -14.75
C LEU A 250 -0.12 8.30 -16.13
N ASN A 251 -1.03 7.38 -16.47
CA ASN A 251 -1.73 7.43 -17.76
C ASN A 251 -2.46 8.76 -17.96
N ASP A 252 -3.15 9.23 -16.92
CA ASP A 252 -3.82 10.54 -16.95
C ASP A 252 -2.79 11.69 -17.13
N THR A 253 -1.66 11.61 -16.42
CA THR A 253 -0.57 12.59 -16.57
C THR A 253 0.00 12.61 -18.00
N ILE A 254 0.17 11.45 -18.61
CA ILE A 254 0.66 11.29 -19.99
C ILE A 254 -0.31 11.92 -20.98
N VAL A 255 -1.62 11.67 -20.84
CA VAL A 255 -2.65 12.26 -21.71
C VAL A 255 -2.69 13.79 -21.61
N ILE A 256 -2.38 14.36 -20.45
CA ILE A 256 -2.30 15.82 -20.25
C ILE A 256 -1.01 16.40 -20.86
N PHE A 257 0.07 15.63 -20.90
CA PHE A 257 1.37 16.08 -21.41
C PHE A 257 1.49 16.04 -22.94
N ASP A 258 0.74 15.17 -23.61
CA ASP A 258 0.68 15.04 -25.08
C ASP A 258 -0.25 16.10 -25.70
#